data_AF-A0A0L6WPQ9-F1
#
_entry.id   AF-A0A0L6WPQ9-F1
#
_cell.length_a   1.000
_cell.length_b   1.000
_cell.length_c   1.000
_cell.angle_alpha   90.00
_cell.angle_beta   90.00
_cell.angle_gamma   90.00
#
_symmetry.space_group_name_H-M   'P 1'
#
loop_
_entity.id
_entity.type
_entity.pdbx_description
1 polymer ?
#
loop_
_entity_poly.entity_id
_entity_poly.type
_entity_poly.pdbx_seq_one_letter_code
_entity_poly.pdbx_strand_id
1 'polypeptide(L)'
;MIAGIAGVNPKLATTGSVTFARYAVQVALQNEFDAREKPADFPTGYVPQGSTSPAEFPQELYGTEVFEVTDALKKLAVGFAKQATLNDTLAAQQYRINYKTNPAFTRGAEGPSVVECDTATSDNFWSGTLLAEAFENTTTLFTNGTGVYCTTQQEDNGTLESLMRAAKAGLVDFSRIIIMRTASDFDREFPGQTAAANLFGNPGGFIPSILNIHLAGVKVVQGIINNWDGTFASGIAPTNYIGDIWGSLGGNPDFGPGSIFGGQKPVVKLFRTSRTRSGINSIVLIGVIGGSGLYHLDNLTFVKTVNPKTPWGFPSAPITICRLPSGAQIAFLARHGHGHAINPSNIPVRANIAALKSLGVHAILAFSAVGSLREDIAPGHFVLPSQIIDRTKGIRPATYFDEGVVAHASFGDPFSKKWVGWLESSVRAALQEEGRGVELHTGKTIVCMEGPQFSTRAESLMYRQWGGDLINMSVLPEAKLAREAEMGYALIATATDYDSWRPAEAGVTAADVFKTLQANAETSRFVAATVLEKLAQGLPDVKEGGEGLLSVLTEEVGSMQFSLMPRPEKPAPEVQKKLAYILPNYFNEEA
;
A
#
# COMPACT_ATOMS: atom_id res chain seq x y z
N MET A 1 3.75 -23.69 9.74
CA MET A 1 2.52 -24.25 10.30
C MET A 1 2.20 -23.48 11.56
N ILE A 2 1.04 -22.84 11.60
CA ILE A 2 0.48 -22.17 12.78
C ILE A 2 -0.42 -23.20 13.44
N ALA A 3 -0.12 -23.57 14.68
CA ALA A 3 -0.82 -24.65 15.38
C ALA A 3 -1.20 -24.22 16.79
N GLY A 4 -2.48 -24.39 17.15
CA GLY A 4 -2.98 -24.11 18.51
C GLY A 4 -4.25 -24.90 18.83
N ILE A 5 -4.73 -24.74 20.07
CA ILE A 5 -6.09 -25.16 20.42
C ILE A 5 -7.11 -24.11 19.97
N ALA A 6 -8.39 -24.47 19.97
CA ALA A 6 -9.51 -23.63 19.59
C ALA A 6 -10.82 -24.19 20.17
N GLY A 7 -11.85 -23.35 20.27
CA GLY A 7 -13.22 -23.84 20.41
C GLY A 7 -13.73 -24.42 19.08
N VAL A 8 -14.84 -25.16 19.11
CA VAL A 8 -15.39 -25.84 17.93
C VAL A 8 -16.89 -25.70 17.79
N ASN A 9 -17.35 -25.53 16.55
CA ASN A 9 -18.75 -25.60 16.18
C ASN A 9 -19.23 -27.08 16.19
N PRO A 10 -20.15 -27.46 17.09
CA PRO A 10 -20.67 -28.83 17.19
C PRO A 10 -21.43 -29.29 15.94
N LYS A 11 -21.79 -28.38 15.02
CA LYS A 11 -22.36 -28.75 13.72
C LYS A 11 -21.35 -29.47 12.82
N LEU A 12 -20.05 -29.18 12.97
CA LEU A 12 -19.01 -29.62 12.03
C LEU A 12 -18.00 -30.57 12.63
N ALA A 13 -17.69 -30.46 13.92
CA ALA A 13 -16.68 -31.27 14.59
C ALA A 13 -16.97 -31.41 16.09
N THR A 14 -16.09 -32.10 16.81
CA THR A 14 -16.20 -32.37 18.25
C THR A 14 -14.89 -32.06 18.96
N THR A 15 -14.92 -32.04 20.29
CA THR A 15 -13.71 -31.87 21.10
C THR A 15 -12.66 -32.94 20.79
N GLY A 16 -11.39 -32.55 20.70
CA GLY A 16 -10.28 -33.39 20.28
C GLY A 16 -10.10 -33.52 18.77
N SER A 17 -11.06 -33.07 17.94
CA SER A 17 -10.85 -33.04 16.48
C SER A 17 -9.69 -32.12 16.09
N VAL A 18 -9.04 -32.44 14.98
CA VAL A 18 -7.97 -31.63 14.37
C VAL A 18 -8.52 -31.01 13.10
N THR A 19 -8.41 -29.69 12.97
CA THR A 19 -8.97 -28.95 11.83
C THR A 19 -7.89 -28.24 11.03
N PHE A 20 -8.16 -28.05 9.75
CA PHE A 20 -7.28 -27.32 8.83
C PHE A 20 -8.06 -26.25 8.06
N ALA A 21 -7.64 -25.00 8.23
CA ALA A 21 -8.33 -23.84 7.69
C ALA A 21 -7.78 -23.36 6.35
N ARG A 22 -8.68 -22.92 5.48
CA ARG A 22 -8.38 -22.13 4.28
C ARG A 22 -8.52 -20.65 4.58
N TYR A 23 -9.53 -20.26 5.35
CA TYR A 23 -9.74 -18.88 5.80
C TYR A 23 -9.48 -18.70 7.29
N ALA A 24 -8.94 -17.54 7.64
CA ALA A 24 -8.99 -16.97 8.98
C ALA A 24 -9.81 -15.68 8.95
N VAL A 25 -10.93 -15.63 9.69
CA VAL A 25 -11.93 -14.54 9.62
C VAL A 25 -12.05 -13.82 10.95
N GLN A 26 -11.77 -12.52 10.97
CA GLN A 26 -11.86 -11.65 12.16
C GLN A 26 -13.32 -11.25 12.40
N VAL A 27 -14.04 -12.05 13.19
CA VAL A 27 -15.49 -11.88 13.39
C VAL A 27 -15.85 -10.77 14.37
N ALA A 28 -14.90 -10.31 15.20
CA ALA A 28 -15.14 -9.22 16.16
C ALA A 28 -14.80 -7.81 15.63
N LEU A 29 -14.21 -7.69 14.43
CA LEU A 29 -13.89 -6.39 13.82
C LEU A 29 -15.14 -5.78 13.20
N GLN A 30 -16.05 -5.33 14.06
CA GLN A 30 -17.38 -4.84 13.75
C GLN A 30 -17.78 -3.75 14.77
N ASN A 31 -18.83 -2.99 14.47
CA ASN A 31 -19.53 -2.21 15.50
C ASN A 31 -20.37 -3.15 16.36
N GLU A 32 -20.50 -2.86 17.65
CA GLU A 32 -21.28 -3.65 18.60
C GLU A 32 -22.29 -2.78 19.35
N PHE A 33 -23.55 -3.20 19.30
CA PHE A 33 -24.59 -2.77 20.24
C PHE A 33 -24.65 -3.75 21.40
N ASP A 34 -24.92 -3.25 22.61
CA ASP A 34 -25.36 -4.12 23.70
C ASP A 34 -26.55 -4.95 23.23
N ALA A 35 -26.50 -6.27 23.41
CA ALA A 35 -27.50 -7.19 22.88
C ALA A 35 -28.93 -6.91 23.40
N ARG A 36 -29.06 -6.19 24.52
CA ARG A 36 -30.34 -5.75 25.11
C ARG A 36 -30.89 -4.48 24.47
N GLU A 37 -30.03 -3.71 23.79
CA GLU A 37 -30.33 -2.41 23.20
C GLU A 37 -30.29 -2.43 21.66
N LYS A 38 -29.86 -3.54 21.05
CA LYS A 38 -29.85 -3.70 19.59
C LYS A 38 -31.26 -3.48 18.99
N PRO A 39 -31.36 -2.98 17.75
CA PRO A 39 -32.63 -2.91 17.03
C PRO A 39 -33.38 -4.25 17.04
N ALA A 40 -34.70 -4.19 17.18
CA ALA A 40 -35.54 -5.39 17.34
C ALA A 40 -35.49 -6.31 16.11
N ASP A 41 -35.29 -5.73 14.94
CA ASP A 41 -35.17 -6.38 13.64
C ASP A 41 -33.77 -6.93 13.35
N PHE A 42 -32.75 -6.55 14.13
CA PHE A 42 -31.39 -7.04 13.91
C PHE A 42 -31.20 -8.43 14.52
N PRO A 43 -30.67 -9.41 13.78
CA PRO A 43 -30.43 -10.75 14.33
C PRO A 43 -29.30 -10.80 15.36
N THR A 44 -28.41 -9.81 15.36
CA THR A 44 -27.24 -9.70 16.25
C THR A 44 -26.95 -8.24 16.61
N GLY A 45 -26.21 -8.00 17.70
CA GLY A 45 -25.69 -6.68 18.05
C GLY A 45 -24.47 -6.26 17.22
N TYR A 46 -23.87 -7.18 16.47
CA TYR A 46 -22.73 -6.92 15.61
C TYR A 46 -23.15 -6.41 14.22
N VAL A 47 -22.56 -5.29 13.81
CA VAL A 47 -22.78 -4.68 12.49
C VAL A 47 -21.43 -4.39 11.85
N PRO A 48 -21.16 -4.87 10.62
CA PRO A 48 -19.91 -4.59 9.93
C PRO A 48 -19.61 -3.08 9.83
N GLN A 49 -18.34 -2.71 9.95
CA GLN A 49 -17.92 -1.31 9.97
C GLN A 49 -18.26 -0.60 8.65
N GLY A 50 -18.76 0.63 8.74
CA GLY A 50 -19.28 1.39 7.60
C GLY A 50 -20.62 0.89 7.03
N SER A 51 -21.23 -0.16 7.60
CA SER A 51 -22.54 -0.68 7.20
C SER A 51 -23.65 -0.25 8.17
N THR A 52 -24.90 -0.34 7.72
CA THR A 52 -26.10 -0.06 8.54
C THR A 52 -26.92 -1.30 8.88
N SER A 53 -26.46 -2.49 8.46
CA SER A 53 -27.16 -3.76 8.65
C SER A 53 -26.18 -4.92 8.90
N PRO A 54 -26.48 -5.86 9.82
CA PRO A 54 -25.66 -7.06 10.03
C PRO A 54 -25.46 -7.95 8.80
N ALA A 55 -26.32 -7.79 7.77
CA ALA A 55 -26.26 -8.57 6.54
C ALA A 55 -25.46 -7.90 5.41
N GLU A 56 -25.03 -6.65 5.60
CA GLU A 56 -24.26 -5.89 4.62
C GLU A 56 -22.76 -6.10 4.81
N PHE A 57 -22.03 -6.25 3.70
CA PHE A 57 -20.57 -6.33 3.73
C PHE A 57 -19.95 -5.06 4.33
N PRO A 58 -18.85 -5.13 5.11
CA PRO A 58 -18.17 -3.95 5.63
C PRO A 58 -17.77 -2.98 4.51
N GLN A 59 -18.05 -1.69 4.72
CA GLN A 59 -17.67 -0.61 3.80
C GLN A 59 -16.35 0.07 4.24
N GLU A 60 -15.95 -0.13 5.49
CA GLU A 60 -14.66 0.29 6.04
C GLU A 60 -13.81 -0.94 6.32
N LEU A 61 -12.62 -1.02 5.72
CA LEU A 61 -11.73 -2.18 5.79
C LEU A 61 -10.37 -1.83 6.38
N TYR A 62 -9.84 -2.71 7.22
CA TYR A 62 -8.52 -2.66 7.85
C TYR A 62 -7.53 -3.66 7.23
N GLY A 63 -7.98 -4.53 6.33
CA GLY A 63 -7.13 -5.52 5.65
C GLY A 63 -7.02 -6.85 6.38
N THR A 64 -7.54 -6.93 7.60
CA THR A 64 -7.40 -8.10 8.48
C THR A 64 -8.70 -8.86 8.66
N GLU A 65 -9.77 -8.46 7.96
CA GLU A 65 -11.10 -9.08 8.02
C GLU A 65 -11.02 -10.56 7.64
N VAL A 66 -10.34 -10.85 6.53
CA VAL A 66 -10.17 -12.21 5.99
C VAL A 66 -8.77 -12.38 5.44
N PHE A 67 -8.14 -13.49 5.82
CA PHE A 67 -6.96 -14.03 5.14
C PHE A 67 -7.30 -15.38 4.52
N GLU A 68 -6.84 -15.61 3.28
CA GLU A 68 -6.88 -16.93 2.63
C GLU A 68 -5.48 -17.53 2.52
N VAL A 69 -5.33 -18.81 2.88
CA VAL A 69 -4.10 -19.59 2.72
C VAL A 69 -4.26 -20.67 1.64
N THR A 70 -3.15 -21.26 1.21
CA THR A 70 -3.08 -22.21 0.09
C THR A 70 -3.93 -23.47 0.32
N ASP A 71 -5.03 -23.62 -0.41
CA ASP A 71 -5.95 -24.76 -0.28
C ASP A 71 -5.31 -26.09 -0.71
N ALA A 72 -4.47 -26.07 -1.74
CA ALA A 72 -3.72 -27.24 -2.19
C ALA A 72 -2.77 -27.77 -1.10
N LEU A 73 -2.07 -26.87 -0.41
CA LEU A 73 -1.17 -27.22 0.70
C LEU A 73 -1.96 -27.73 1.91
N LYS A 74 -3.10 -27.09 2.22
CA LYS A 74 -4.05 -27.54 3.25
C LYS A 74 -4.50 -28.98 3.01
N LYS A 75 -4.91 -29.32 1.78
CA LYS A 75 -5.35 -30.68 1.39
C LYS A 75 -4.25 -31.73 1.56
N LEU A 76 -3.00 -31.40 1.21
CA LEU A 76 -1.85 -32.28 1.45
C LEU A 76 -1.63 -32.51 2.95
N ALA A 77 -1.67 -31.44 3.75
CA ALA A 77 -1.53 -31.54 5.21
C ALA A 77 -2.62 -32.42 5.84
N VAL A 78 -3.87 -32.26 5.41
CA VAL A 78 -5.01 -33.10 5.84
C VAL A 78 -4.76 -34.57 5.49
N GLY A 79 -4.25 -34.86 4.29
CA GLY A 79 -3.92 -36.21 3.86
C GLY A 79 -2.90 -36.90 4.77
N PHE A 80 -1.88 -36.16 5.23
CA PHE A 80 -0.93 -36.68 6.21
C PHE A 80 -1.54 -36.82 7.60
N ALA A 81 -2.26 -35.80 8.08
CA ALA A 81 -2.88 -35.79 9.39
C ALA A 81 -3.87 -36.95 9.59
N LYS A 82 -4.61 -37.34 8.55
CA LYS A 82 -5.55 -38.49 8.57
C LYS A 82 -4.88 -39.84 8.87
N GLN A 83 -3.55 -39.93 8.82
CA GLN A 83 -2.80 -41.13 9.20
C GLN A 83 -2.59 -41.23 10.73
N ALA A 84 -2.92 -40.19 11.47
CA ALA A 84 -2.83 -40.20 12.93
C ALA A 84 -4.01 -40.96 13.54
N THR A 85 -3.74 -41.73 14.59
CA THR A 85 -4.78 -42.22 15.50
C THR A 85 -5.00 -41.15 16.56
N LEU A 86 -6.15 -40.47 16.51
CA LEU A 86 -6.47 -39.40 17.45
C LEU A 86 -6.86 -39.99 18.81
N ASN A 87 -6.37 -39.35 19.86
CA ASN A 87 -6.70 -39.62 21.25
C ASN A 87 -8.08 -39.05 21.60
N ASP A 88 -8.76 -39.72 22.51
CA ASP A 88 -10.04 -39.31 23.05
C ASP A 88 -10.10 -39.66 24.55
N THR A 89 -10.94 -38.99 25.32
CA THR A 89 -11.05 -39.22 26.77
C THR A 89 -12.47 -39.57 27.18
N LEU A 90 -12.61 -40.35 28.26
CA LEU A 90 -13.93 -40.67 28.82
C LEU A 90 -14.72 -39.41 29.21
N ALA A 91 -14.05 -38.38 29.71
CA ALA A 91 -14.69 -37.11 30.05
C ALA A 91 -15.28 -36.41 28.80
N ALA A 92 -14.50 -36.32 27.72
CA ALA A 92 -14.97 -35.76 26.45
C ALA A 92 -16.12 -36.59 25.85
N GLN A 93 -16.03 -37.92 25.92
CA GLN A 93 -17.08 -38.84 25.48
C GLN A 93 -18.39 -38.62 26.24
N GLN A 94 -18.32 -38.57 27.57
CA GLN A 94 -19.48 -38.36 28.42
C GLN A 94 -20.12 -37.00 28.18
N TYR A 95 -19.33 -35.94 28.03
CA TYR A 95 -19.85 -34.60 27.79
C TYR A 95 -20.56 -34.49 26.44
N ARG A 96 -19.94 -34.99 25.36
CA ARG A 96 -20.46 -34.78 24.01
C ARG A 96 -21.71 -35.60 23.66
N ILE A 97 -22.05 -36.62 24.45
CA ILE A 97 -23.33 -37.37 24.31
C ILE A 97 -24.53 -36.41 24.37
N ASN A 98 -24.43 -35.32 25.14
CA ASN A 98 -25.52 -34.36 25.28
C ASN A 98 -25.87 -33.64 23.95
N TYR A 99 -24.90 -33.48 23.05
CA TYR A 99 -25.13 -32.89 21.71
C TYR A 99 -25.95 -33.79 20.78
N LYS A 100 -26.02 -35.10 21.05
CA LYS A 100 -26.79 -36.06 20.24
C LYS A 100 -28.30 -35.75 20.22
N THR A 101 -28.79 -34.98 21.18
CA THR A 101 -30.19 -34.59 21.29
C THR A 101 -30.65 -33.63 20.19
N ASN A 102 -29.72 -32.94 19.51
CA ASN A 102 -30.00 -32.08 18.37
C ASN A 102 -29.44 -32.70 17.08
N PRO A 103 -30.27 -33.00 16.06
CA PRO A 103 -29.79 -33.51 14.78
C PRO A 103 -28.73 -32.64 14.11
N ALA A 104 -28.77 -31.32 14.30
CA ALA A 104 -27.77 -30.39 13.77
C ALA A 104 -26.37 -30.61 14.37
N PHE A 105 -26.26 -31.24 15.54
CA PHE A 105 -24.99 -31.46 16.25
C PHE A 105 -24.52 -32.93 16.20
N THR A 106 -24.95 -33.67 15.18
CA THR A 106 -24.54 -35.06 14.97
C THR A 106 -23.02 -35.21 15.02
N ARG A 107 -22.28 -34.30 14.35
CA ARG A 107 -20.80 -34.27 14.37
C ARG A 107 -20.23 -34.01 15.76
N GLY A 108 -20.83 -33.09 16.51
CA GLY A 108 -20.44 -32.77 17.88
C GLY A 108 -20.50 -33.98 18.81
N ALA A 109 -21.39 -34.93 18.57
CA ALA A 109 -21.53 -36.15 19.38
C ALA A 109 -20.62 -37.33 18.93
N GLU A 110 -19.97 -37.24 17.76
CA GLU A 110 -19.07 -38.28 17.22
C GLU A 110 -17.71 -38.29 17.93
N GLY A 111 -16.83 -39.24 17.57
CA GLY A 111 -15.43 -39.22 18.01
C GLY A 111 -14.58 -38.20 17.25
N PRO A 112 -13.41 -37.80 17.79
CA PRO A 112 -12.54 -36.84 17.15
C PRO A 112 -12.07 -37.34 15.78
N SER A 113 -11.98 -36.42 14.82
CA SER A 113 -11.54 -36.70 13.45
C SER A 113 -10.74 -35.53 12.88
N VAL A 114 -10.12 -35.74 11.71
CA VAL A 114 -9.47 -34.68 10.95
C VAL A 114 -10.48 -34.02 10.01
N VAL A 115 -10.70 -32.71 10.15
CA VAL A 115 -11.76 -31.96 9.47
C VAL A 115 -11.18 -30.81 8.66
N GLU A 116 -11.68 -30.63 7.43
CA GLU A 116 -11.38 -29.47 6.59
C GLU A 116 -12.48 -28.43 6.81
N CYS A 117 -12.10 -27.29 7.40
CA CYS A 117 -13.03 -26.23 7.74
C CYS A 117 -12.26 -24.98 8.20
N ASP A 118 -12.90 -23.82 8.30
CA ASP A 118 -12.23 -22.54 8.52
C ASP A 118 -12.23 -22.07 9.98
N THR A 119 -11.42 -21.06 10.26
CA THR A 119 -11.25 -20.53 11.61
C THR A 119 -11.73 -19.09 11.71
N ALA A 120 -12.41 -18.77 12.82
CA ALA A 120 -12.83 -17.44 13.18
C ALA A 120 -11.99 -16.93 14.36
N THR A 121 -11.65 -15.65 14.30
CA THR A 121 -10.86 -14.92 15.28
C THR A 121 -11.65 -13.82 15.97
N SER A 122 -11.39 -13.66 17.26
CA SER A 122 -11.92 -12.57 18.08
C SER A 122 -10.96 -12.24 19.22
N ASP A 123 -10.89 -10.97 19.61
CA ASP A 123 -10.15 -10.55 20.80
C ASP A 123 -10.87 -10.93 22.11
N ASN A 124 -12.16 -11.24 22.02
CA ASN A 124 -12.97 -11.71 23.14
C ASN A 124 -13.30 -13.19 22.96
N PHE A 125 -13.10 -13.98 24.02
CA PHE A 125 -13.62 -15.33 24.09
C PHE A 125 -15.15 -15.29 24.24
N TRP A 126 -15.88 -16.09 23.45
CA TRP A 126 -17.34 -16.11 23.46
C TRP A 126 -17.91 -17.51 23.63
N SER A 127 -19.15 -17.57 24.11
CA SER A 127 -19.97 -18.78 24.03
C SER A 127 -21.44 -18.43 23.94
N GLY A 128 -22.20 -19.24 23.20
CA GLY A 128 -23.64 -19.11 23.11
C GLY A 128 -24.16 -19.29 21.69
N THR A 129 -25.29 -19.98 21.53
CA THR A 129 -25.88 -20.22 20.20
C THR A 129 -26.06 -18.93 19.38
N LEU A 130 -26.53 -17.84 19.98
CA LEU A 130 -26.80 -16.57 19.28
C LEU A 130 -25.54 -15.94 18.68
N LEU A 131 -24.47 -15.81 19.47
CA LEU A 131 -23.20 -15.26 18.98
C LEU A 131 -22.55 -16.19 17.96
N ALA A 132 -22.62 -17.49 18.21
CA ALA A 132 -22.03 -18.48 17.35
C ALA A 132 -22.76 -18.56 15.98
N GLU A 133 -24.06 -18.31 15.92
CA GLU A 133 -24.81 -18.14 14.66
C GLU A 133 -24.52 -16.80 13.99
N ALA A 134 -24.36 -15.71 14.75
CA ALA A 134 -23.96 -14.42 14.21
C ALA A 134 -22.60 -14.50 13.51
N PHE A 135 -21.61 -15.13 14.14
CA PHE A 135 -20.26 -15.27 13.57
C PHE A 135 -20.16 -16.32 12.46
N GLU A 136 -21.04 -17.32 12.47
CA GLU A 136 -21.26 -18.21 11.33
C GLU A 136 -21.75 -17.40 10.11
N ASN A 137 -22.76 -16.54 10.30
CA ASN A 137 -23.25 -15.63 9.26
C ASN A 137 -22.19 -14.61 8.82
N THR A 138 -21.42 -14.03 9.75
CA THR A 138 -20.30 -13.14 9.42
C THR A 138 -19.25 -13.86 8.59
N THR A 139 -18.89 -15.09 8.95
CA THR A 139 -17.95 -15.90 8.16
C THR A 139 -18.48 -16.14 6.75
N THR A 140 -19.74 -16.55 6.62
CA THR A 140 -20.40 -16.72 5.32
C THR A 140 -20.38 -15.42 4.53
N LEU A 141 -20.76 -14.30 5.12
CA LEU A 141 -20.77 -12.99 4.47
C LEU A 141 -19.36 -12.60 4.01
N PHE A 142 -18.38 -12.63 4.91
CA PHE A 142 -17.03 -12.11 4.69
C PHE A 142 -16.25 -12.96 3.68
N THR A 143 -16.57 -14.24 3.56
CA THR A 143 -15.95 -15.20 2.61
C THR A 143 -16.80 -15.47 1.37
N ASN A 144 -17.82 -14.65 1.12
CA ASN A 144 -18.72 -14.77 -0.03
C ASN A 144 -19.36 -16.17 -0.16
N GLY A 145 -19.71 -16.76 0.98
CA GLY A 145 -20.39 -18.04 1.10
C GLY A 145 -19.49 -19.27 0.97
N THR A 146 -18.19 -19.11 0.76
CA THR A 146 -17.30 -20.26 0.52
C THR A 146 -16.55 -20.73 1.78
N GLY A 147 -16.56 -19.92 2.84
CA GLY A 147 -15.97 -20.26 4.13
C GLY A 147 -16.90 -21.10 5.01
N VAL A 148 -16.29 -21.96 5.82
CA VAL A 148 -16.96 -22.95 6.66
C VAL A 148 -16.60 -22.69 8.12
N TYR A 149 -17.41 -21.92 8.84
CA TYR A 149 -17.19 -21.56 10.25
C TYR A 149 -17.16 -22.79 11.17
N CYS A 150 -16.01 -23.08 11.77
CA CYS A 150 -15.77 -24.36 12.43
C CYS A 150 -14.95 -24.27 13.70
N THR A 151 -13.87 -23.49 13.72
CA THR A 151 -13.05 -23.29 14.92
C THR A 151 -12.96 -21.84 15.32
N THR A 152 -12.79 -21.61 16.62
CA THR A 152 -12.81 -20.28 17.23
C THR A 152 -11.56 -20.06 18.08
N GLN A 153 -10.82 -18.98 17.84
CA GLN A 153 -9.54 -18.68 18.50
C GLN A 153 -9.25 -17.17 18.43
N GLN A 154 -8.06 -16.73 18.86
CA GLN A 154 -7.76 -15.29 19.00
C GLN A 154 -6.54 -14.82 18.20
N GLU A 155 -5.69 -15.73 17.69
CA GLU A 155 -4.32 -15.41 17.28
C GLU A 155 -4.07 -15.40 15.76
N ASP A 156 -4.86 -16.12 14.95
CA ASP A 156 -4.47 -16.38 13.55
C ASP A 156 -4.44 -15.11 12.70
N ASN A 157 -5.41 -14.19 12.79
CA ASN A 157 -5.43 -12.98 11.98
C ASN A 157 -4.25 -12.04 12.32
N GLY A 158 -3.87 -11.91 13.60
CA GLY A 158 -2.68 -11.16 13.99
C GLY A 158 -1.36 -11.82 13.53
N THR A 159 -1.30 -13.15 13.59
CA THR A 159 -0.15 -13.92 13.08
C THR A 159 -0.03 -13.79 11.55
N LEU A 160 -1.15 -13.92 10.84
CA LEU A 160 -1.22 -13.82 9.39
C LEU A 160 -0.94 -12.41 8.91
N GLU A 161 -1.38 -11.37 9.61
CA GLU A 161 -1.01 -9.98 9.30
C GLU A 161 0.50 -9.75 9.41
N SER A 162 1.13 -10.31 10.44
CA SER A 162 2.59 -10.24 10.60
C SER A 162 3.31 -10.95 9.45
N LEU A 163 2.84 -12.14 9.07
CA LEU A 163 3.37 -12.89 7.93
C LEU A 163 3.08 -12.24 6.58
N MET A 164 1.94 -11.55 6.44
CA MET A 164 1.55 -10.78 5.26
C MET A 164 2.52 -9.64 5.03
N ARG A 165 2.81 -8.86 6.08
CA ARG A 165 3.82 -7.78 6.01
C ARG A 165 5.20 -8.32 5.67
N ALA A 166 5.60 -9.44 6.26
CA ALA A 166 6.86 -10.10 5.92
C ALA A 166 6.89 -10.60 4.47
N ALA A 167 5.77 -11.12 3.95
CA ALA A 167 5.66 -11.57 2.56
C ALA A 167 5.74 -10.40 1.57
N LYS A 168 5.08 -9.27 1.87
CA LYS A 168 5.20 -8.02 1.08
C LYS A 168 6.64 -7.49 1.06
N ALA A 169 7.40 -7.74 2.13
CA ALA A 169 8.82 -7.39 2.22
C ALA A 169 9.76 -8.43 1.59
N GLY A 170 9.24 -9.51 0.99
CA GLY A 170 10.04 -10.59 0.39
C GLY A 170 10.77 -11.47 1.40
N LEU A 171 10.37 -11.47 2.67
CA LEU A 171 11.04 -12.20 3.76
C LEU A 171 10.47 -13.60 3.99
N VAL A 172 9.20 -13.82 3.66
CA VAL A 172 8.54 -15.14 3.79
C VAL A 172 7.67 -15.43 2.56
N ASP A 173 7.49 -16.72 2.29
CA ASP A 173 6.56 -17.19 1.25
C ASP A 173 5.21 -17.50 1.89
N PHE A 174 4.23 -16.61 1.68
CA PHE A 174 2.88 -16.73 2.24
C PHE A 174 2.15 -18.00 1.75
N SER A 175 2.54 -18.53 0.58
CA SER A 175 1.94 -19.75 0.03
C SER A 175 2.27 -21.02 0.84
N ARG A 176 3.22 -20.93 1.78
CA ARG A 176 3.70 -22.05 2.61
C ARG A 176 3.07 -22.11 4.00
N ILE A 177 1.99 -21.36 4.23
CA ILE A 177 1.30 -21.32 5.51
C ILE A 177 0.26 -22.45 5.60
N ILE A 178 0.25 -23.13 6.74
CA ILE A 178 -0.76 -24.12 7.12
C ILE A 178 -1.33 -23.65 8.45
N ILE A 179 -2.65 -23.56 8.56
CA ILE A 179 -3.36 -23.26 9.80
C ILE A 179 -3.97 -24.58 10.31
N MET A 180 -3.57 -24.99 11.51
CA MET A 180 -4.03 -26.23 12.14
C MET A 180 -4.56 -25.92 13.54
N ARG A 181 -5.80 -26.32 13.84
CA ARG A 181 -6.40 -26.11 15.16
C ARG A 181 -6.88 -27.43 15.77
N THR A 182 -6.97 -27.48 17.10
CA THR A 182 -7.52 -28.65 17.83
C THR A 182 -8.58 -28.23 18.85
N ALA A 183 -9.71 -28.93 18.84
CA ALA A 183 -10.94 -28.51 19.50
C ALA A 183 -10.94 -28.75 21.02
N SER A 184 -10.59 -27.78 21.86
CA SER A 184 -10.55 -27.94 23.33
C SER A 184 -11.92 -27.88 24.00
N ASP A 185 -12.88 -27.22 23.36
CA ASP A 185 -14.20 -26.89 23.89
C ASP A 185 -15.19 -26.57 22.76
N PHE A 186 -16.47 -26.38 23.08
CA PHE A 186 -17.52 -26.06 22.12
C PHE A 186 -17.87 -24.56 22.17
N ASP A 187 -18.07 -23.94 21.00
CA ASP A 187 -18.44 -22.52 20.90
C ASP A 187 -19.87 -22.21 21.39
N ARG A 188 -20.70 -23.25 21.51
CA ARG A 188 -22.09 -23.14 21.95
C ARG A 188 -22.53 -24.37 22.74
N GLU A 189 -23.50 -24.14 23.61
CA GLU A 189 -24.13 -25.12 24.48
C GLU A 189 -24.91 -26.21 23.72
N PHE A 190 -25.07 -27.37 24.33
CA PHE A 190 -26.04 -28.38 23.88
C PHE A 190 -27.46 -28.03 24.36
N PRO A 191 -28.53 -28.62 23.77
CA PRO A 191 -29.91 -28.33 24.19
C PRO A 191 -30.14 -28.55 25.70
N GLY A 192 -30.62 -27.51 26.38
CA GLY A 192 -30.92 -27.54 27.81
C GLY A 192 -29.78 -27.08 28.73
N GLN A 193 -28.59 -26.82 28.19
CA GLN A 193 -27.52 -26.11 28.91
C GLN A 193 -27.64 -24.59 28.66
N THR A 194 -27.08 -23.78 29.57
CA THR A 194 -26.99 -22.32 29.37
C THR A 194 -25.63 -21.95 28.76
N ALA A 195 -25.57 -20.85 27.99
CA ALA A 195 -24.31 -20.35 27.44
C ALA A 195 -23.23 -20.13 28.53
N ALA A 196 -23.62 -19.62 29.70
CA ALA A 196 -22.72 -19.45 30.83
C ALA A 196 -22.17 -20.78 31.36
N ALA A 197 -23.00 -21.82 31.45
CA ALA A 197 -22.57 -23.15 31.86
C ALA A 197 -21.68 -23.83 30.81
N ASN A 198 -21.83 -23.50 29.52
CA ASN A 198 -20.90 -23.97 28.49
C ASN A 198 -19.56 -23.23 28.60
N LEU A 199 -19.57 -21.90 28.72
CA LEU A 199 -18.36 -21.08 28.81
C LEU A 199 -17.47 -21.42 30.02
N PHE A 200 -18.08 -21.53 31.21
CA PHE A 200 -17.36 -21.81 32.45
C PHE A 200 -17.32 -23.30 32.79
N GLY A 201 -17.88 -24.15 31.92
CA GLY A 201 -17.88 -25.59 32.06
C GLY A 201 -16.54 -26.22 31.67
N ASN A 202 -16.43 -27.54 31.85
CA ASN A 202 -15.29 -28.30 31.37
C ASN A 202 -15.79 -29.43 30.45
N PRO A 203 -15.71 -29.26 29.12
CA PRO A 203 -16.17 -30.26 28.17
C PRO A 203 -15.23 -31.47 28.05
N GLY A 204 -14.12 -31.50 28.81
CA GLY A 204 -13.13 -32.59 28.80
C GLY A 204 -12.25 -32.62 27.55
N GLY A 205 -12.36 -31.62 26.67
CA GLY A 205 -11.67 -31.57 25.38
C GLY A 205 -10.23 -31.04 25.41
N PHE A 206 -9.83 -30.33 26.47
CA PHE A 206 -8.51 -29.69 26.54
C PHE A 206 -7.34 -30.67 26.40
N ILE A 207 -7.32 -31.72 27.23
CA ILE A 207 -6.27 -32.75 27.20
C ILE A 207 -6.20 -33.50 25.86
N PRO A 208 -7.29 -34.07 25.31
CA PRO A 208 -7.21 -34.73 24.01
C PRO A 208 -6.77 -33.78 22.89
N SER A 209 -7.10 -32.50 22.94
CA SER A 209 -6.65 -31.52 21.93
C SER A 209 -5.15 -31.27 21.95
N ILE A 210 -4.54 -31.10 23.14
CA ILE A 210 -3.08 -30.98 23.27
C ILE A 210 -2.37 -32.25 22.77
N LEU A 211 -2.94 -33.43 22.99
CA LEU A 211 -2.33 -34.67 22.48
C LEU A 211 -2.50 -34.77 20.97
N ASN A 212 -3.70 -34.48 20.46
CA ASN A 212 -4.04 -34.62 19.05
C ASN A 212 -3.32 -33.61 18.17
N ILE A 213 -3.00 -32.41 18.68
CA ILE A 213 -2.21 -31.43 17.94
C ILE A 213 -0.83 -32.00 17.60
N HIS A 214 -0.23 -32.73 18.54
CA HIS A 214 1.04 -33.41 18.33
C HIS A 214 0.89 -34.63 17.43
N LEU A 215 -0.09 -35.51 17.71
CA LEU A 215 -0.29 -36.76 16.99
C LEU A 215 -0.55 -36.53 15.49
N ALA A 216 -1.39 -35.55 15.14
CA ALA A 216 -1.65 -35.18 13.76
C ALA A 216 -0.54 -34.29 13.17
N GLY A 217 -0.08 -33.29 13.92
CA GLY A 217 0.95 -32.35 13.45
C GLY A 217 2.27 -33.05 13.09
N VAL A 218 2.70 -34.05 13.85
CA VAL A 218 3.88 -34.85 13.52
C VAL A 218 3.73 -35.56 12.19
N LYS A 219 2.53 -36.06 11.85
CA LYS A 219 2.29 -36.67 10.53
C LYS A 219 2.45 -35.68 9.39
N VAL A 220 1.96 -34.45 9.56
CA VAL A 220 2.17 -33.37 8.59
C VAL A 220 3.65 -33.08 8.40
N VAL A 221 4.39 -32.88 9.51
CA VAL A 221 5.83 -32.60 9.47
C VAL A 221 6.61 -33.74 8.81
N GLN A 222 6.32 -35.00 9.17
CA GLN A 222 6.93 -36.18 8.56
C GLN A 222 6.61 -36.27 7.06
N GLY A 223 5.36 -36.02 6.67
CA GLY A 223 4.93 -36.00 5.27
C GLY A 223 5.68 -34.96 4.43
N ILE A 224 5.91 -33.76 5.00
CA ILE A 224 6.68 -32.69 4.35
C ILE A 224 8.16 -33.08 4.22
N ILE A 225 8.80 -33.52 5.31
CA ILE A 225 10.22 -33.87 5.32
C ILE A 225 10.51 -35.03 4.37
N ASN A 226 9.69 -36.08 4.40
CA ASN A 226 9.89 -37.27 3.57
C ASN A 226 9.72 -36.99 2.07
N ASN A 227 9.02 -35.93 1.70
CA ASN A 227 8.78 -35.52 0.32
C ASN A 227 9.36 -34.13 0.01
N TRP A 228 10.40 -33.71 0.76
CA TRP A 228 10.94 -32.35 0.65
C TRP A 228 11.45 -32.07 -0.76
N ASP A 229 12.45 -32.82 -1.22
CA ASP A 229 13.11 -32.56 -2.51
C ASP A 229 12.17 -32.77 -3.72
N GLY A 230 11.16 -33.63 -3.59
CA GLY A 230 10.25 -33.98 -4.68
C GLY A 230 9.00 -33.10 -4.79
N THR A 231 8.60 -32.40 -3.73
CA THR A 231 7.30 -31.68 -3.70
C THR A 231 7.36 -30.36 -2.95
N PHE A 232 7.96 -30.32 -1.75
CA PHE A 232 7.86 -29.14 -0.89
C PHE A 232 9.00 -28.13 -1.05
N ALA A 233 10.17 -28.56 -1.55
CA ALA A 233 11.31 -27.67 -1.80
C ALA A 233 10.95 -26.59 -2.85
N SER A 234 10.36 -26.99 -3.97
CA SER A 234 9.89 -26.08 -5.03
C SER A 234 8.72 -25.19 -4.62
N GLY A 235 8.03 -25.54 -3.53
CA GLY A 235 6.78 -24.90 -3.13
C GLY A 235 5.57 -25.53 -3.82
N ILE A 236 4.40 -25.32 -3.21
CA ILE A 236 3.10 -25.77 -3.75
C ILE A 236 2.42 -24.56 -4.37
N ALA A 237 2.21 -24.59 -5.69
CA ALA A 237 1.50 -23.53 -6.39
C ALA A 237 0.05 -23.41 -5.86
N PRO A 238 -0.41 -22.22 -5.46
CA PRO A 238 -1.79 -22.02 -5.04
C PRO A 238 -2.80 -22.29 -6.16
N THR A 239 -3.88 -22.99 -5.82
CA THR A 239 -5.04 -23.21 -6.70
C THR A 239 -6.17 -22.21 -6.46
N ASN A 240 -6.01 -21.39 -5.43
CA ASN A 240 -6.92 -20.36 -4.94
C ASN A 240 -6.14 -19.05 -4.75
N TYR A 241 -6.86 -17.96 -4.49
CA TYR A 241 -6.23 -16.74 -4.00
C TYR A 241 -5.56 -17.00 -2.64
N ILE A 242 -4.48 -16.27 -2.35
CA ILE A 242 -3.84 -16.28 -1.04
C ILE A 242 -3.52 -14.85 -0.62
N GLY A 243 -3.79 -14.53 0.64
CA GLY A 243 -3.48 -13.24 1.23
C GLY A 243 -4.67 -12.54 1.85
N ASP A 244 -4.57 -11.22 1.98
CA ASP A 244 -5.56 -10.37 2.65
C ASP A 244 -6.75 -10.02 1.73
N ILE A 245 -7.76 -9.38 2.31
CA ILE A 245 -8.94 -8.88 1.58
C ILE A 245 -8.61 -7.82 0.51
N TRP A 246 -7.42 -7.22 0.54
CA TRP A 246 -7.00 -6.18 -0.40
C TRP A 246 -6.30 -6.69 -1.66
N GLY A 247 -5.93 -7.98 -1.73
CA GLY A 247 -5.09 -8.45 -2.83
C GLY A 247 -3.62 -8.03 -2.68
N SER A 248 -3.13 -7.79 -1.46
CA SER A 248 -1.79 -7.21 -1.21
C SER A 248 -0.62 -7.98 -1.84
N LEU A 249 -0.77 -9.30 -2.05
CA LEU A 249 0.24 -10.15 -2.70
C LEU A 249 0.01 -10.32 -4.21
N GLY A 250 -0.97 -9.61 -4.77
CA GLY A 250 -1.47 -9.81 -6.13
C GLY A 250 -2.52 -10.93 -6.22
N GLY A 251 -3.25 -10.97 -7.33
CA GLY A 251 -4.41 -11.83 -7.49
C GLY A 251 -5.71 -11.12 -7.08
N ASN A 252 -6.83 -11.84 -7.16
CA ASN A 252 -8.16 -11.31 -6.90
C ASN A 252 -8.82 -12.17 -5.83
N PRO A 253 -9.02 -11.66 -4.60
CA PRO A 253 -9.79 -12.38 -3.61
C PRO A 253 -11.22 -12.57 -4.14
N ASP A 254 -11.76 -13.78 -3.97
CA ASP A 254 -13.15 -14.12 -4.28
C ASP A 254 -14.10 -13.78 -3.10
N PHE A 255 -13.54 -13.14 -2.08
CA PHE A 255 -14.16 -12.62 -0.88
C PHE A 255 -13.80 -11.13 -0.70
N GLY A 256 -14.44 -10.43 0.24
CA GLY A 256 -14.40 -8.96 0.24
C GLY A 256 -15.51 -8.35 -0.61
N PRO A 257 -15.62 -7.01 -0.71
CA PRO A 257 -16.55 -6.34 -1.64
C PRO A 257 -16.17 -6.58 -3.13
N GLY A 258 -15.36 -7.59 -3.43
CA GLY A 258 -14.59 -7.72 -4.65
C GLY A 258 -13.52 -6.63 -4.73
N SER A 259 -12.48 -6.87 -5.53
CA SER A 259 -11.75 -5.74 -6.09
C SER A 259 -12.77 -4.86 -6.81
N ILE A 260 -12.90 -3.58 -6.43
CA ILE A 260 -13.74 -2.59 -7.14
C ILE A 260 -13.36 -2.46 -8.63
N PHE A 261 -12.31 -3.15 -9.09
CA PHE A 261 -11.82 -3.25 -10.47
C PHE A 261 -12.17 -4.58 -11.17
N GLY A 262 -13.10 -5.39 -10.64
CA GLY A 262 -13.51 -6.64 -11.32
C GLY A 262 -12.36 -7.63 -11.51
N GLY A 263 -11.37 -7.60 -10.62
CA GLY A 263 -10.19 -8.45 -10.69
C GLY A 263 -9.16 -8.05 -11.76
N GLN A 264 -9.20 -6.82 -12.24
CA GLN A 264 -8.09 -6.25 -12.99
C GLN A 264 -7.26 -5.39 -12.04
N LYS A 265 -5.93 -5.59 -11.99
CA LYS A 265 -5.06 -4.44 -11.68
C LYS A 265 -5.45 -3.34 -12.68
N PRO A 266 -5.47 -2.05 -12.33
CA PRO A 266 -5.53 -1.00 -13.34
C PRO A 266 -4.46 -1.37 -14.36
N VAL A 267 -4.88 -1.80 -15.56
CA VAL A 267 -3.92 -2.18 -16.58
C VAL A 267 -3.15 -0.90 -16.81
N VAL A 268 -1.84 -0.94 -16.58
CA VAL A 268 -0.94 0.10 -17.07
C VAL A 268 -0.99 -0.03 -18.59
N LYS A 269 -2.07 0.49 -19.21
CA LYS A 269 -2.04 0.89 -20.59
C LYS A 269 -1.09 2.07 -20.58
N LEU A 270 0.20 1.80 -20.73
CA LEU A 270 1.12 2.75 -21.32
C LEU A 270 0.37 3.31 -22.51
N PHE A 271 -0.02 4.59 -22.44
CA PHE A 271 -0.77 5.23 -23.51
C PHE A 271 0.09 5.14 -24.77
N ARG A 272 -0.13 4.10 -25.58
CA ARG A 272 0.23 4.10 -26.99
C ARG A 272 -0.79 5.03 -27.61
N THR A 273 -0.41 6.30 -27.75
CA THR A 273 -1.14 7.22 -28.62
C THR A 273 -1.33 6.53 -29.96
N SER A 274 -2.58 6.18 -30.28
CA SER A 274 -2.89 5.44 -31.50
C SER A 274 -2.53 6.30 -32.72
N ARG A 275 -1.96 5.64 -33.74
CA ARG A 275 -1.74 6.07 -35.14
C ARG A 275 -0.55 7.01 -35.41
N THR A 276 0.58 6.42 -35.80
CA THR A 276 1.08 6.49 -37.20
C THR A 276 2.13 5.39 -37.46
N ARG A 277 2.05 4.75 -38.63
CA ARG A 277 3.06 3.82 -39.16
C ARG A 277 4.29 4.60 -39.61
N SER A 278 5.35 4.67 -38.80
CA SER A 278 6.77 4.69 -39.20
C SER A 278 7.65 5.05 -37.98
N GLY A 279 8.58 4.16 -37.62
CA GLY A 279 9.67 4.44 -36.68
C GLY A 279 9.26 4.62 -35.21
N ILE A 280 9.94 3.91 -34.31
CA ILE A 280 9.92 4.03 -32.83
C ILE A 280 9.38 5.39 -32.34
N ASN A 281 8.08 5.47 -32.01
CA ASN A 281 7.50 6.64 -31.34
C ASN A 281 7.85 6.53 -29.85
N SER A 282 8.89 7.27 -29.47
CA SER A 282 9.49 7.35 -28.13
C SER A 282 8.51 7.88 -27.09
N ILE A 283 8.07 7.00 -26.19
CA ILE A 283 7.28 7.37 -25.00
C ILE A 283 8.17 8.21 -24.08
N VAL A 284 7.68 9.36 -23.61
CA VAL A 284 8.40 10.23 -22.67
C VAL A 284 8.00 9.85 -21.24
N LEU A 285 8.78 8.96 -20.62
CA LEU A 285 8.44 8.40 -19.30
C LEU A 285 8.82 9.31 -18.12
N ILE A 286 9.73 10.26 -18.33
CA ILE A 286 10.32 11.08 -17.26
C ILE A 286 10.17 12.55 -17.58
N GLY A 287 9.70 13.28 -16.57
CA GLY A 287 9.67 14.74 -16.55
C GLY A 287 10.77 15.26 -15.66
N VAL A 288 11.47 16.28 -16.12
CA VAL A 288 12.43 17.06 -15.32
C VAL A 288 11.82 18.42 -15.07
N ILE A 289 11.70 18.80 -13.80
CA ILE A 289 11.25 20.14 -13.42
C ILE A 289 12.46 20.92 -12.91
N GLY A 290 12.91 21.89 -13.71
CA GLY A 290 14.03 22.76 -13.39
C GLY A 290 13.62 23.96 -12.54
N GLY A 291 14.28 24.15 -11.39
CA GLY A 291 14.12 25.32 -10.54
C GLY A 291 15.05 26.47 -10.91
N SER A 292 15.27 27.40 -9.97
CA SER A 292 16.31 28.42 -10.10
C SER A 292 17.63 27.79 -10.55
N GLY A 293 18.25 28.35 -11.58
CA GLY A 293 19.55 27.89 -12.09
C GLY A 293 19.49 26.79 -13.14
N LEU A 294 18.40 25.99 -13.19
CA LEU A 294 18.22 24.95 -14.19
C LEU A 294 17.04 25.29 -15.09
N TYR A 295 17.28 26.12 -16.11
CA TYR A 295 16.23 26.56 -17.04
C TYR A 295 16.21 25.77 -18.35
N HIS A 296 17.30 25.09 -18.68
CA HIS A 296 17.47 24.27 -19.87
C HIS A 296 18.42 23.10 -19.57
N LEU A 297 18.29 22.01 -20.34
CA LEU A 297 19.23 20.90 -20.36
C LEU A 297 20.04 20.95 -21.66
N ASP A 298 20.87 21.99 -21.80
CA ASP A 298 21.62 22.26 -23.04
C ASP A 298 22.64 21.18 -23.41
N ASN A 299 22.96 20.30 -22.46
CA ASN A 299 23.79 19.12 -22.67
C ASN A 299 23.03 17.94 -23.29
N LEU A 300 21.72 18.07 -23.53
CA LEU A 300 20.90 17.08 -24.22
C LEU A 300 20.46 17.58 -25.60
N THR A 301 20.14 16.66 -26.50
CA THR A 301 19.74 17.03 -27.88
C THR A 301 18.30 17.54 -27.88
N PHE A 302 18.07 18.79 -28.27
CA PHE A 302 16.72 19.33 -28.46
C PHE A 302 15.96 18.56 -29.56
N VAL A 303 14.70 18.19 -29.30
CA VAL A 303 13.82 17.54 -30.28
C VAL A 303 12.72 18.48 -30.73
N LYS A 304 11.93 18.99 -29.78
CA LYS A 304 10.78 19.89 -30.05
C LYS A 304 10.31 20.55 -28.77
N THR A 305 9.41 21.50 -28.91
CA THR A 305 8.68 22.12 -27.79
C THR A 305 7.18 21.80 -27.91
N VAL A 306 6.53 21.54 -26.78
CA VAL A 306 5.08 21.30 -26.68
C VAL A 306 4.47 22.19 -25.61
N ASN A 307 3.27 22.72 -25.83
CA ASN A 307 2.60 23.60 -24.87
C ASN A 307 1.13 23.19 -24.68
N PRO A 308 0.87 22.04 -24.03
CA PRO A 308 -0.48 21.52 -23.87
C PRO A 308 -1.31 22.45 -22.98
N LYS A 309 -2.54 22.77 -23.41
CA LYS A 309 -3.53 23.40 -22.55
C LYS A 309 -4.18 22.31 -21.69
N THR A 310 -4.02 22.41 -20.38
CA THR A 310 -4.65 21.50 -19.41
C THR A 310 -5.99 22.07 -18.94
N PRO A 311 -6.84 21.29 -18.26
CA PRO A 311 -8.03 21.82 -17.60
C PRO A 311 -7.74 22.90 -16.55
N TRP A 312 -6.51 22.98 -16.04
CA TRP A 312 -6.05 23.99 -15.08
C TRP A 312 -5.23 25.13 -15.72
N GLY A 313 -5.25 25.23 -17.05
CA GLY A 313 -4.53 26.27 -17.81
C GLY A 313 -3.24 25.77 -18.46
N PHE A 314 -2.37 26.70 -18.82
CA PHE A 314 -1.06 26.40 -19.42
C PHE A 314 0.00 26.15 -18.33
N PRO A 315 0.99 25.28 -18.61
CA PRO A 315 2.15 25.14 -17.74
C PRO A 315 2.96 26.46 -17.69
N SER A 316 3.89 26.53 -16.75
CA SER A 316 4.75 27.70 -16.47
C SER A 316 5.54 28.16 -17.69
N ALA A 317 5.88 27.23 -18.58
CA ALA A 317 6.51 27.44 -19.87
C ALA A 317 6.13 26.31 -20.82
N PRO A 318 6.26 26.51 -22.14
CA PRO A 318 6.29 25.40 -23.08
C PRO A 318 7.33 24.34 -22.65
N ILE A 319 6.92 23.07 -22.65
CA ILE A 319 7.73 21.93 -22.25
C ILE A 319 8.68 21.58 -23.39
N THR A 320 9.96 21.47 -23.10
CA THR A 320 10.99 21.05 -24.04
C THR A 320 11.11 19.54 -24.04
N ILE A 321 11.06 18.90 -25.20
CA ILE A 321 11.39 17.48 -25.36
C ILE A 321 12.86 17.40 -25.78
N CYS A 322 13.67 16.75 -24.95
CA CYS A 322 15.08 16.48 -25.23
C CYS A 322 15.31 14.99 -25.46
N ARG A 323 16.39 14.66 -26.16
CA ARG A 323 16.86 13.30 -26.42
C ARG A 323 18.22 13.09 -25.76
N LEU A 324 18.32 11.98 -25.03
CA LEU A 324 19.54 11.48 -24.42
C LEU A 324 20.44 10.77 -25.45
N PRO A 325 21.75 10.56 -25.18
CA PRO A 325 22.64 9.81 -26.07
C PRO A 325 22.12 8.42 -26.46
N SER A 326 21.48 7.70 -25.52
CA SER A 326 20.77 6.43 -25.75
C SER A 326 19.61 6.51 -26.76
N GLY A 327 19.16 7.72 -27.12
CA GLY A 327 18.00 7.95 -27.98
C GLY A 327 16.67 8.11 -27.24
N ALA A 328 16.64 7.84 -25.93
CA ALA A 328 15.46 8.05 -25.09
C ALA A 328 15.08 9.53 -25.00
N GLN A 329 13.77 9.82 -24.90
CA GLN A 329 13.25 11.19 -24.80
C GLN A 329 12.78 11.50 -23.38
N ILE A 330 13.07 12.73 -22.93
CA ILE A 330 12.63 13.28 -21.65
C ILE A 330 11.86 14.59 -21.88
N ALA A 331 10.95 14.91 -20.97
CA ALA A 331 10.26 16.20 -20.94
C ALA A 331 10.93 17.11 -19.92
N PHE A 332 11.25 18.35 -20.29
CA PHE A 332 11.81 19.35 -19.40
C PHE A 332 10.85 20.53 -19.27
N LEU A 333 10.58 20.95 -18.03
CA LEU A 333 9.74 22.09 -17.71
C LEU A 333 10.48 23.07 -16.78
N ALA A 334 10.61 24.32 -17.20
CA ALA A 334 11.11 25.40 -16.37
C ALA A 334 10.03 25.86 -15.38
N ARG A 335 10.22 25.60 -14.08
CA ARG A 335 9.25 25.87 -13.02
C ARG A 335 8.80 27.33 -12.96
N HIS A 336 9.73 28.26 -13.13
CA HIS A 336 9.50 29.70 -13.02
C HIS A 336 9.22 30.38 -14.36
N GLY A 337 8.95 29.59 -15.40
CA GLY A 337 8.90 30.05 -16.77
C GLY A 337 10.28 30.43 -17.34
N HIS A 338 10.31 30.78 -18.62
CA HIS A 338 11.52 31.30 -19.26
C HIS A 338 11.88 32.65 -18.63
N GLY A 339 13.15 32.83 -18.25
CA GLY A 339 13.62 34.07 -17.62
C GLY A 339 13.24 34.25 -16.15
N HIS A 340 12.76 33.21 -15.46
CA HIS A 340 12.46 33.25 -14.03
C HIS A 340 11.39 34.30 -13.63
N ALA A 341 10.37 34.48 -14.49
CA ALA A 341 9.38 35.54 -14.36
C ALA A 341 8.23 35.20 -13.37
N ILE A 342 8.09 33.94 -12.96
CA ILE A 342 6.98 33.49 -12.11
C ILE A 342 7.46 33.25 -10.69
N ASN A 343 6.91 34.02 -9.75
CA ASN A 343 7.17 33.86 -8.32
C ASN A 343 6.64 32.50 -7.79
N PRO A 344 7.28 31.86 -6.78
CA PRO A 344 6.83 30.60 -6.22
C PRO A 344 5.32 30.46 -5.93
N SER A 345 4.68 31.48 -5.35
CA SER A 345 3.24 31.43 -5.04
C SER A 345 2.32 31.39 -6.26
N ASN A 346 2.82 31.86 -7.41
CA ASN A 346 2.04 32.01 -8.65
C ASN A 346 2.36 30.93 -9.69
N ILE A 347 3.19 29.93 -9.34
CA ILE A 347 3.47 28.82 -10.24
C ILE A 347 2.16 28.06 -10.50
N PRO A 348 1.75 27.84 -11.76
CA PRO A 348 0.56 27.07 -12.09
C PRO A 348 0.81 25.56 -11.93
N VAL A 349 1.05 25.11 -10.69
CA VAL A 349 1.54 23.74 -10.41
C VAL A 349 0.58 22.66 -10.91
N ARG A 350 -0.74 22.87 -10.77
CA ARG A 350 -1.76 21.95 -11.33
C ARG A 350 -1.59 21.78 -12.84
N ALA A 351 -1.35 22.87 -13.57
CA ALA A 351 -1.13 22.79 -15.01
C ALA A 351 0.23 22.17 -15.35
N ASN A 352 1.28 22.45 -14.57
CA ASN A 352 2.60 21.85 -14.76
C ASN A 352 2.55 20.32 -14.69
N ILE A 353 2.00 19.79 -13.61
CA ILE A 353 1.96 18.35 -13.36
C ILE A 353 0.98 17.67 -14.34
N ALA A 354 -0.21 18.23 -14.55
CA ALA A 354 -1.16 17.71 -15.53
C ALA A 354 -0.58 17.68 -16.95
N ALA A 355 0.15 18.73 -17.37
CA ALA A 355 0.81 18.77 -18.67
C ALA A 355 1.84 17.65 -18.83
N LEU A 356 2.68 17.41 -17.81
CA LEU A 356 3.63 16.29 -17.82
C LEU A 356 2.91 14.94 -17.88
N LYS A 357 1.84 14.74 -17.08
CA LYS A 357 1.02 13.53 -17.13
C LYS A 357 0.47 13.27 -18.53
N SER A 358 -0.03 14.31 -19.21
CA SER A 358 -0.58 14.21 -20.57
C SER A 358 0.45 13.79 -21.64
N LEU A 359 1.75 13.98 -21.37
CA LEU A 359 2.85 13.55 -22.24
C LEU A 359 3.29 12.10 -21.99
N GLY A 360 2.69 11.40 -21.02
CA GLY A 360 3.03 10.03 -20.65
C GLY A 360 4.10 9.92 -19.57
N VAL A 361 4.41 11.01 -18.85
CA VAL A 361 5.36 10.99 -17.74
C VAL A 361 4.79 10.18 -16.59
N HIS A 362 5.62 9.31 -16.01
CA HIS A 362 5.32 8.50 -14.84
C HIS A 362 6.15 8.89 -13.62
N ALA A 363 7.36 9.42 -13.84
CA ALA A 363 8.21 9.90 -12.76
C ALA A 363 8.76 11.30 -13.05
N ILE A 364 8.83 12.12 -12.00
CA ILE A 364 9.36 13.48 -12.03
C ILE A 364 10.67 13.51 -11.26
N LEU A 365 11.71 14.07 -11.89
CA LEU A 365 12.94 14.48 -11.24
C LEU A 365 12.95 16.01 -11.16
N ALA A 366 12.63 16.54 -9.99
CA ALA A 366 12.65 17.97 -9.74
C ALA A 366 14.03 18.42 -9.23
N PHE A 367 14.44 19.63 -9.60
CA PHE A 367 15.58 20.33 -9.01
C PHE A 367 15.10 21.59 -8.30
N SER A 368 15.61 21.90 -7.12
CA SER A 368 15.27 23.12 -6.37
C SER A 368 16.49 23.68 -5.65
N ALA A 369 16.70 24.99 -5.75
CA ALA A 369 17.62 25.70 -4.87
C ALA A 369 17.00 25.83 -3.47
N VAL A 370 17.81 25.60 -2.44
CA VAL A 370 17.34 25.58 -1.04
C VAL A 370 18.32 26.31 -0.12
N GLY A 371 17.79 26.90 0.94
CA GLY A 371 18.59 27.34 2.08
C GLY A 371 18.86 26.14 3.01
N SER A 372 20.07 26.06 3.54
CA SER A 372 20.44 25.07 4.53
C SER A 372 20.08 25.53 5.94
N LEU A 373 19.37 24.68 6.67
CA LEU A 373 19.08 24.86 8.10
C LEU A 373 20.03 24.03 8.96
N ARG A 374 21.14 23.50 8.43
CA ARG A 374 22.09 22.67 9.17
C ARG A 374 23.53 23.04 8.86
N GLU A 375 24.43 22.81 9.82
CA GLU A 375 25.85 23.16 9.65
C GLU A 375 26.58 22.19 8.70
N ASP A 376 26.19 20.92 8.67
CA ASP A 376 26.78 19.86 7.83
C ASP A 376 26.35 19.93 6.36
N ILE A 377 25.33 20.72 6.02
CA ILE A 377 24.84 20.88 4.65
C ILE A 377 25.30 22.24 4.14
N ALA A 378 26.47 22.28 3.51
CA ALA A 378 27.06 23.53 3.03
C ALA A 378 26.51 23.97 1.66
N PRO A 379 26.53 25.27 1.32
CA PRO A 379 26.30 25.76 -0.02
C PRO A 379 27.15 24.98 -1.05
N GLY A 380 26.50 24.49 -2.10
CA GLY A 380 27.08 23.57 -3.08
C GLY A 380 26.69 22.11 -2.87
N HIS A 381 26.30 21.71 -1.65
CA HIS A 381 25.91 20.32 -1.37
C HIS A 381 24.56 19.97 -2.00
N PHE A 382 24.43 18.69 -2.35
CA PHE A 382 23.22 18.12 -2.91
C PHE A 382 22.49 17.32 -1.84
N VAL A 383 21.16 17.34 -1.89
CA VAL A 383 20.32 16.63 -0.92
C VAL A 383 19.15 15.94 -1.62
N LEU A 384 18.93 14.68 -1.26
CA LEU A 384 17.68 13.96 -1.56
C LEU A 384 16.83 13.91 -0.27
N PRO A 385 15.90 14.86 -0.06
CA PRO A 385 15.04 14.84 1.10
C PRO A 385 14.07 13.66 1.05
N SER A 386 13.66 13.18 2.22
CA SER A 386 12.65 12.12 2.39
C SER A 386 11.34 12.63 2.99
N GLN A 387 11.34 13.82 3.59
CA GLN A 387 10.18 14.39 4.29
C GLN A 387 10.00 15.88 4.01
N ILE A 388 8.76 16.37 4.19
CA ILE A 388 8.39 17.76 3.95
C ILE A 388 7.59 18.30 5.14
N ILE A 389 7.90 19.52 5.60
CA ILE A 389 7.05 20.33 6.48
C ILE A 389 6.37 21.42 5.64
N ASP A 390 5.05 21.44 5.62
CA ASP A 390 4.27 22.42 4.85
C ASP A 390 4.07 23.73 5.64
N ARG A 391 4.70 24.80 5.16
CA ARG A 391 4.54 26.18 5.64
C ARG A 391 4.03 27.12 4.54
N THR A 392 3.39 26.56 3.52
CA THR A 392 2.59 27.34 2.57
C THR A 392 1.32 27.85 3.23
N LYS A 393 0.68 28.87 2.66
CA LYS A 393 -0.44 29.62 3.27
C LYS A 393 -1.80 29.28 2.66
N GLY A 394 -1.90 28.22 1.87
CA GLY A 394 -3.14 27.80 1.23
C GLY A 394 -3.61 28.67 0.06
N ILE A 395 -2.83 29.69 -0.33
CA ILE A 395 -3.11 30.49 -1.54
C ILE A 395 -2.80 29.73 -2.84
N ARG A 396 -2.02 28.65 -2.73
CA ARG A 396 -1.67 27.76 -3.83
C ARG A 396 -2.69 26.63 -3.89
N PRO A 397 -3.37 26.40 -5.03
CA PRO A 397 -4.22 25.23 -5.19
C PRO A 397 -3.39 23.94 -5.05
N ALA A 398 -3.67 23.16 -4.00
CA ALA A 398 -2.86 22.01 -3.61
C ALA A 398 -3.53 20.65 -3.87
N THR A 399 -4.67 20.64 -4.56
CA THR A 399 -5.40 19.43 -4.97
C THR A 399 -6.09 19.64 -6.33
N TYR A 400 -6.30 18.55 -7.05
CA TYR A 400 -7.17 18.46 -8.21
C TYR A 400 -8.63 18.18 -7.86
N PHE A 401 -8.90 17.73 -6.63
CA PHE A 401 -10.21 17.29 -6.15
C PHE A 401 -10.91 18.41 -5.36
N ASP A 402 -11.10 19.56 -6.00
CA ASP A 402 -11.71 20.75 -5.41
C ASP A 402 -13.23 20.86 -5.67
N GLU A 403 -13.78 20.03 -6.57
CA GLU A 403 -15.17 20.11 -7.04
C GLU A 403 -15.78 18.70 -7.19
N GLY A 404 -16.89 18.42 -6.50
CA GLY A 404 -17.74 17.23 -6.73
C GLY A 404 -17.13 15.85 -6.46
N VAL A 405 -15.82 15.77 -6.18
CA VAL A 405 -15.10 14.54 -5.87
C VAL A 405 -14.20 14.82 -4.67
N VAL A 406 -14.25 13.94 -3.66
CA VAL A 406 -13.38 14.01 -2.50
C VAL A 406 -12.32 12.91 -2.62
N ALA A 407 -11.06 13.29 -2.43
CA ALA A 407 -9.95 12.36 -2.36
C ALA A 407 -9.00 12.73 -1.22
N HIS A 408 -8.46 11.71 -0.55
CA HIS A 408 -7.47 11.84 0.52
C HIS A 408 -6.23 11.02 0.15
N ALA A 409 -5.38 11.57 -0.71
CA ALA A 409 -4.16 10.91 -1.13
C ALA A 409 -3.22 10.67 0.06
N SER A 410 -2.75 9.42 0.22
CA SER A 410 -1.70 9.12 1.20
C SER A 410 -0.49 10.02 0.93
N PHE A 411 0.02 10.67 1.97
CA PHE A 411 1.13 11.63 1.86
C PHE A 411 2.11 11.55 3.04
N GLY A 412 2.03 10.49 3.85
CA GLY A 412 2.97 10.25 4.95
C GLY A 412 4.42 10.12 4.47
N ASP A 413 4.61 9.59 3.26
CA ASP A 413 5.88 9.60 2.53
C ASP A 413 5.71 10.41 1.22
N PRO A 414 6.18 11.67 1.19
CA PRO A 414 5.86 12.62 0.10
C PRO A 414 6.69 12.42 -1.18
N PHE A 415 7.75 11.61 -1.12
CA PHE A 415 8.58 11.25 -2.27
C PHE A 415 8.45 9.75 -2.55
N SER A 416 8.48 9.35 -3.82
CA SER A 416 8.39 7.93 -4.21
C SER A 416 9.64 7.16 -3.79
N LYS A 417 9.47 6.14 -2.95
CA LYS A 417 10.55 5.46 -2.23
C LYS A 417 11.47 4.68 -3.16
N LYS A 418 10.89 3.94 -4.10
CA LYS A 418 11.69 3.20 -5.10
C LYS A 418 12.45 4.18 -5.97
N TRP A 419 11.80 5.26 -6.40
CA TRP A 419 12.42 6.25 -7.26
C TRP A 419 13.60 6.95 -6.58
N VAL A 420 13.42 7.44 -5.36
CA VAL A 420 14.49 8.06 -4.55
C VAL A 420 15.59 7.06 -4.22
N GLY A 421 15.26 5.83 -3.84
CA GLY A 421 16.24 4.79 -3.53
C GLY A 421 17.13 4.44 -4.72
N TRP A 422 16.56 4.37 -5.93
CA TRP A 422 17.36 4.20 -7.14
C TRP A 422 18.24 5.42 -7.45
N LEU A 423 17.66 6.63 -7.32
CA LEU A 423 18.35 7.90 -7.56
C LEU A 423 19.55 8.08 -6.63
N GLU A 424 19.47 7.69 -5.35
CA GLU A 424 20.56 7.89 -4.39
C GLU A 424 21.88 7.34 -4.90
N SER A 425 21.88 6.06 -5.33
CA SER A 425 23.09 5.41 -5.84
C SER A 425 23.62 6.07 -7.13
N SER A 426 22.71 6.48 -8.01
CA SER A 426 23.06 7.05 -9.31
C SER A 426 23.53 8.50 -9.21
N VAL A 427 22.92 9.30 -8.35
CA VAL A 427 23.35 10.68 -8.06
C VAL A 427 24.69 10.67 -7.35
N ARG A 428 24.91 9.78 -6.39
CA ARG A 428 26.21 9.65 -5.70
C ARG A 428 27.33 9.33 -6.68
N ALA A 429 27.11 8.38 -7.60
CA ALA A 429 28.08 8.05 -8.64
C ALA A 429 28.31 9.22 -9.60
N ALA A 430 27.26 9.92 -10.03
CA ALA A 430 27.39 11.08 -10.92
C ALA A 430 28.16 12.24 -10.27
N LEU A 431 27.95 12.53 -8.98
CA LEU A 431 28.69 13.56 -8.26
C LEU A 431 30.17 13.20 -8.07
N GLN A 432 30.48 11.91 -7.87
CA GLN A 432 31.86 11.42 -7.84
C GLN A 432 32.55 11.56 -9.19
N GLU A 433 31.86 11.24 -10.28
CA GLU A 433 32.36 11.37 -11.66
C GLU A 433 32.60 12.84 -12.05
N GLU A 434 31.73 13.73 -11.60
CA GLU A 434 31.83 15.16 -11.87
C GLU A 434 33.09 15.80 -11.25
N GLY A 435 33.54 15.28 -10.10
CA GLY A 435 34.88 15.52 -9.58
C GLY A 435 35.08 16.83 -8.80
N ARG A 436 34.04 17.65 -8.58
CA ARG A 436 34.16 18.87 -7.73
C ARG A 436 34.13 18.61 -6.22
N GLY A 437 34.04 17.34 -5.80
CA GLY A 437 34.01 16.98 -4.38
C GLY A 437 32.71 17.37 -3.67
N VAL A 438 31.60 17.45 -4.41
CA VAL A 438 30.28 17.80 -3.88
C VAL A 438 29.70 16.64 -3.07
N GLU A 439 29.25 16.91 -1.85
CA GLU A 439 28.61 15.90 -1.01
C GLU A 439 27.12 15.71 -1.30
N LEU A 440 26.66 14.46 -1.18
CA LEU A 440 25.25 14.08 -1.22
C LEU A 440 24.75 13.69 0.17
N HIS A 441 23.73 14.42 0.63
CA HIS A 441 22.99 14.15 1.86
C HIS A 441 21.65 13.48 1.54
N THR A 442 21.19 12.56 2.38
CA THR A 442 19.90 11.86 2.22
C THR A 442 19.12 11.82 3.53
N GLY A 443 17.83 11.47 3.47
CA GLY A 443 16.99 11.31 4.66
C GLY A 443 16.66 12.61 5.39
N LYS A 444 16.77 13.76 4.71
CA LYS A 444 16.58 15.10 5.29
C LYS A 444 15.13 15.59 5.13
N THR A 445 14.72 16.52 5.98
CA THR A 445 13.39 17.16 5.98
C THR A 445 13.45 18.57 5.41
N ILE A 446 12.63 18.86 4.40
CA ILE A 446 12.55 20.19 3.78
C ILE A 446 11.31 20.96 4.26
N VAL A 447 11.51 22.20 4.71
CA VAL A 447 10.41 23.12 5.03
C VAL A 447 10.04 23.88 3.77
N CYS A 448 8.80 23.74 3.31
CA CYS A 448 8.29 24.50 2.17
C CYS A 448 7.53 25.73 2.66
N MET A 449 8.15 26.91 2.59
CA MET A 449 7.52 28.18 2.96
C MET A 449 6.80 28.84 1.76
N GLU A 450 5.93 29.80 2.04
CA GLU A 450 5.18 30.52 1.00
C GLU A 450 6.04 31.48 0.16
N GLY A 451 6.96 32.22 0.78
CA GLY A 451 7.62 33.35 0.12
C GLY A 451 6.68 34.56 -0.10
N PRO A 452 7.08 35.54 -0.93
CA PRO A 452 8.33 35.59 -1.70
C PRO A 452 9.55 36.04 -0.89
N GLN A 453 9.34 36.62 0.30
CA GLN A 453 10.43 36.99 1.18
C GLN A 453 11.12 35.73 1.74
N PHE A 454 12.42 35.82 1.96
CA PHE A 454 13.15 34.85 2.76
C PHE A 454 12.71 34.90 4.23
N SER A 455 13.05 33.86 4.98
CA SER A 455 12.71 33.77 6.40
C SER A 455 13.30 34.91 7.20
N THR A 456 12.56 35.37 8.20
CA THR A 456 13.17 36.02 9.35
C THR A 456 14.06 35.04 10.09
N ARG A 457 15.06 35.53 10.82
CA ARG A 457 15.92 34.68 11.66
C ARG A 457 15.14 33.89 12.72
N ALA A 458 14.07 34.47 13.26
CA ALA A 458 13.21 33.78 14.23
C ALA A 458 12.53 32.57 13.58
N GLU A 459 12.03 32.71 12.35
CA GLU A 459 11.47 31.60 11.57
C GLU A 459 12.55 30.54 11.27
N SER A 460 13.74 30.92 10.80
CA SER A 460 14.84 29.98 10.54
C SER A 460 15.22 29.17 11.79
N LEU A 461 15.31 29.83 12.95
CA LEU A 461 15.61 29.17 14.23
C LEU A 461 14.46 28.25 14.68
N MET A 462 13.20 28.66 14.49
CA MET A 462 12.03 27.82 14.77
C MET A 462 12.00 26.58 13.88
N TYR A 463 12.23 26.72 12.58
CA TYR A 463 12.25 25.60 11.64
C TYR A 463 13.33 24.57 11.97
N ARG A 464 14.49 25.02 12.45
CA ARG A 464 15.54 24.13 12.99
C ARG A 464 15.08 23.34 14.21
N GLN A 465 14.35 23.97 15.13
CA GLN A 465 13.80 23.31 16.32
C GLN A 465 12.75 22.26 15.97
N TRP A 466 12.01 22.46 14.88
CA TRP A 466 11.05 21.47 14.37
C TRP A 466 11.70 20.28 13.65
N GLY A 467 13.02 20.28 13.50
CA GLY A 467 13.73 19.23 12.77
C GLY A 467 13.93 19.53 11.28
N GLY A 468 13.58 20.72 10.79
CA GLY A 468 13.84 21.12 9.41
C GLY A 468 15.34 21.18 9.10
N ASP A 469 15.74 20.57 7.98
CA ASP A 469 17.13 20.52 7.52
C ASP A 469 17.39 21.48 6.36
N LEU A 470 16.37 21.70 5.53
CA LEU A 470 16.39 22.55 4.36
C LEU A 470 15.16 23.45 4.36
N ILE A 471 15.23 24.55 3.60
CA ILE A 471 14.08 25.40 3.35
C ILE A 471 13.99 25.79 1.88
N ASN A 472 12.79 25.70 1.31
CA ASN A 472 12.51 26.18 -0.05
C ASN A 472 11.10 26.73 -0.17
N MET A 473 10.72 27.07 -1.41
CA MET A 473 9.41 27.64 -1.71
C MET A 473 8.64 26.86 -2.78
N SER A 474 9.10 25.69 -3.23
CA SER A 474 8.58 25.07 -4.45
C SER A 474 8.24 23.59 -4.39
N VAL A 475 8.68 22.85 -3.37
CA VAL A 475 8.40 21.39 -3.31
C VAL A 475 6.91 21.10 -3.10
N LEU A 476 6.18 22.05 -2.51
CA LEU A 476 4.73 22.03 -2.41
C LEU A 476 4.08 23.19 -3.19
N PRO A 477 2.95 22.96 -3.87
CA PRO A 477 2.19 21.71 -3.92
C PRO A 477 2.65 20.68 -4.98
N GLU A 478 3.86 20.80 -5.56
CA GLU A 478 4.33 19.88 -6.61
C GLU A 478 4.25 18.40 -6.23
N ALA A 479 4.79 18.03 -5.06
CA ALA A 479 4.78 16.64 -4.61
C ALA A 479 3.35 16.12 -4.35
N LYS A 480 2.47 16.94 -3.76
CA LYS A 480 1.05 16.60 -3.53
C LYS A 480 0.33 16.30 -4.85
N LEU A 481 0.49 17.19 -5.82
CA LEU A 481 -0.18 17.08 -7.12
C LEU A 481 0.42 15.95 -7.98
N ALA A 482 1.71 15.67 -7.86
CA ALA A 482 2.32 14.49 -8.50
C ALA A 482 1.73 13.18 -7.93
N ARG A 483 1.59 13.09 -6.61
CA ARG A 483 0.93 11.95 -5.93
C ARG A 483 -0.52 11.78 -6.39
N GLU A 484 -1.31 12.85 -6.41
CA GLU A 484 -2.70 12.79 -6.91
C GLU A 484 -2.80 12.43 -8.40
N ALA A 485 -1.78 12.74 -9.20
CA ALA A 485 -1.69 12.35 -10.61
C ALA A 485 -1.08 10.95 -10.81
N GLU A 486 -0.83 10.19 -9.72
CA GLU A 486 -0.15 8.89 -9.75
C GLU A 486 1.19 8.93 -10.50
N MET A 487 2.01 9.91 -10.15
CA MET A 487 3.35 10.08 -10.70
C MET A 487 4.37 10.03 -9.56
N GLY A 488 5.43 9.24 -9.74
CA GLY A 488 6.58 9.29 -8.85
C GLY A 488 7.18 10.70 -8.83
N TYR A 489 7.53 11.20 -7.66
CA TYR A 489 8.17 12.50 -7.47
C TYR A 489 9.43 12.33 -6.63
N ALA A 490 10.55 12.83 -7.13
CA ALA A 490 11.78 12.99 -6.39
C ALA A 490 12.31 14.41 -6.56
N LEU A 491 12.95 14.92 -5.51
CA LEU A 491 13.59 16.22 -5.50
C LEU A 491 15.09 16.06 -5.28
N ILE A 492 15.90 16.63 -6.17
CA ILE A 492 17.30 16.97 -5.89
C ILE A 492 17.33 18.42 -5.44
N ALA A 493 17.57 18.63 -4.16
CA ALA A 493 17.76 19.94 -3.56
C ALA A 493 19.24 20.33 -3.62
N THR A 494 19.54 21.57 -3.99
CA THR A 494 20.91 22.10 -4.04
C THR A 494 21.04 23.28 -3.09
N ALA A 495 21.87 23.13 -2.06
CA ALA A 495 22.05 24.17 -1.05
C ALA A 495 22.75 25.38 -1.67
N THR A 496 22.19 26.57 -1.49
CA THR A 496 22.76 27.83 -2.01
C THR A 496 23.33 28.74 -0.94
N ASP A 497 22.84 28.60 0.30
CA ASP A 497 23.08 29.49 1.44
C ASP A 497 22.69 28.77 2.75
N TYR A 498 22.86 29.44 3.89
CA TYR A 498 22.45 28.94 5.22
C TYR A 498 21.19 29.66 5.75
N ASP A 499 20.29 30.10 4.85
CA ASP A 499 19.10 30.90 5.18
C ASP A 499 19.48 32.11 6.06
N SER A 500 18.89 32.28 7.25
CA SER A 500 19.15 33.43 8.12
C SER A 500 19.51 33.05 9.56
N TRP A 501 19.81 31.78 9.85
CA TRP A 501 19.96 31.30 11.23
C TRP A 501 21.34 31.56 11.85
N ARG A 502 22.38 31.80 11.04
CA ARG A 502 23.74 32.08 11.54
C ARG A 502 23.82 33.48 12.16
N PRO A 503 24.19 33.63 13.45
CA PRO A 503 24.20 34.93 14.11
C PRO A 503 25.24 35.92 13.57
N ALA A 504 26.37 35.41 13.08
CA ALA A 504 27.51 36.20 12.60
C ALA A 504 27.46 36.51 11.09
N GLU A 505 26.43 36.03 10.38
CA GLU A 505 26.25 36.25 8.95
C GLU A 505 25.03 37.16 8.71
N ALA A 506 25.07 37.96 7.65
CA ALA A 506 23.90 38.68 7.17
C ALA A 506 22.83 37.67 6.72
N GLY A 507 21.55 38.06 6.77
CA GLY A 507 20.49 37.21 6.21
C GLY A 507 20.68 37.03 4.70
N VAL A 508 20.25 35.89 4.18
CA VAL A 508 20.38 35.55 2.75
C VAL A 508 19.86 36.66 1.82
N THR A 509 20.63 36.97 0.79
CA THR A 509 20.20 37.84 -0.30
C THR A 509 20.08 37.08 -1.61
N ALA A 510 19.35 37.64 -2.59
CA ALA A 510 19.29 37.06 -3.92
C ALA A 510 20.69 36.92 -4.56
N ALA A 511 21.62 37.85 -4.28
CA ALA A 511 22.98 37.81 -4.82
C ALA A 511 23.78 36.60 -4.29
N ASP A 512 23.63 36.26 -3.00
CA ASP A 512 24.28 35.10 -2.40
C ASP A 512 23.79 33.81 -3.04
N VAL A 513 22.48 33.71 -3.26
CA VAL A 513 21.86 32.60 -3.99
C VAL A 513 22.47 32.50 -5.39
N PHE A 514 22.46 33.58 -6.17
CA PHE A 514 22.96 33.58 -7.56
C PHE A 514 24.42 33.16 -7.69
N LYS A 515 25.28 33.53 -6.74
CA LYS A 515 26.71 33.18 -6.76
C LYS A 515 26.93 31.67 -6.73
N THR A 516 26.25 30.97 -5.82
CA THR A 516 26.33 29.50 -5.70
C THR A 516 25.53 28.81 -6.80
N LEU A 517 24.44 29.44 -7.26
CA LEU A 517 23.52 28.88 -8.24
C LEU A 517 24.18 28.51 -9.56
N GLN A 518 25.16 29.29 -10.04
CA GLN A 518 25.82 29.01 -11.32
C GLN A 518 26.61 27.70 -11.28
N ALA A 519 27.40 27.50 -10.22
CA ALA A 519 28.13 26.25 -10.01
C ALA A 519 27.17 25.07 -9.81
N ASN A 520 26.13 25.27 -8.99
CA ASN A 520 25.09 24.25 -8.77
C ASN A 520 24.37 23.88 -10.06
N ALA A 521 24.12 24.85 -10.96
CA ALA A 521 23.44 24.63 -12.22
C ALA A 521 24.25 23.76 -13.19
N GLU A 522 25.57 23.98 -13.28
CA GLU A 522 26.47 23.13 -14.06
C GLU A 522 26.47 21.70 -13.55
N THR A 523 26.69 21.50 -12.25
CA THR A 523 26.70 20.18 -11.63
C THR A 523 25.32 19.52 -11.72
N SER A 524 24.22 20.28 -11.57
CA SER A 524 22.86 19.76 -11.73
C SER A 524 22.57 19.28 -13.16
N ARG A 525 23.05 19.99 -14.19
CA ARG A 525 22.91 19.56 -15.59
C ARG A 525 23.70 18.28 -15.85
N PHE A 526 24.92 18.18 -15.33
CA PHE A 526 25.73 16.98 -15.42
C PHE A 526 25.01 15.80 -14.75
N VAL A 527 24.64 15.93 -13.47
CA VAL A 527 23.92 14.90 -12.71
C VAL A 527 22.64 14.49 -13.42
N ALA A 528 21.83 15.44 -13.89
CA ALA A 528 20.59 15.14 -14.61
C ALA A 528 20.87 14.29 -15.85
N ALA A 529 21.80 14.69 -16.72
CA ALA A 529 22.09 13.94 -17.94
C ALA A 529 22.67 12.55 -17.64
N THR A 530 23.62 12.44 -16.72
CA THR A 530 24.26 11.17 -16.36
C THR A 530 23.26 10.19 -15.75
N VAL A 531 22.44 10.64 -14.80
CA VAL A 531 21.44 9.80 -14.14
C VAL A 531 20.34 9.38 -15.11
N LEU A 532 19.84 10.30 -15.93
CA LEU A 532 18.79 10.00 -16.91
C LEU A 532 19.30 9.06 -18.02
N GLU A 533 20.55 9.20 -18.47
CA GLU A 533 21.16 8.29 -19.44
C GLU A 533 21.34 6.89 -18.84
N LYS A 534 21.86 6.78 -17.61
CA LYS A 534 21.99 5.50 -16.91
C LYS A 534 20.63 4.81 -16.73
N LEU A 535 19.59 5.58 -16.41
CA LEU A 535 18.23 5.07 -16.30
C LEU A 535 17.73 4.57 -17.66
N ALA A 536 17.90 5.35 -18.72
CA ALA A 536 17.46 4.99 -20.07
C ALA A 536 18.12 3.70 -20.56
N GLN A 537 19.41 3.50 -20.28
CA GLN A 537 20.14 2.28 -20.60
C GLN A 537 19.67 1.06 -19.79
N GLY A 538 19.14 1.27 -18.58
CA GLY A 538 18.64 0.20 -17.70
C GLY A 538 17.17 -0.17 -17.91
N LEU A 539 16.40 0.62 -18.67
CA LEU A 539 15.02 0.27 -19.01
C LEU A 539 15.04 -0.81 -20.12
N PRO A 540 14.51 -2.02 -19.90
CA PRO A 540 14.39 -3.00 -20.98
C PRO A 540 13.47 -2.45 -22.08
N ASP A 541 13.70 -2.87 -23.33
CA ASP A 541 12.71 -2.74 -24.40
C ASP A 541 11.36 -3.19 -23.84
N VAL A 542 10.39 -2.27 -23.80
CA VAL A 542 9.10 -2.41 -23.13
C VAL A 542 8.38 -3.68 -23.62
N LYS A 543 8.62 -4.79 -22.95
CA LYS A 543 7.91 -6.06 -23.07
C LYS A 543 7.44 -6.44 -21.67
N GLU A 544 6.14 -6.65 -21.57
CA GLU A 544 5.35 -6.68 -20.34
C GLU A 544 5.85 -7.69 -19.29
N GLY A 545 5.77 -7.30 -18.01
CA GLY A 545 5.56 -8.26 -16.90
C GLY A 545 6.72 -8.55 -15.95
N GLY A 546 7.91 -7.96 -16.08
CA GLY A 546 9.03 -8.17 -15.15
C GLY A 546 9.19 -7.06 -14.08
N GLU A 547 9.66 -7.42 -12.87
CA GLU A 547 10.16 -6.48 -11.85
C GLU A 547 11.47 -5.82 -12.31
N GLY A 548 11.37 -4.91 -13.29
CA GLY A 548 12.49 -4.13 -13.83
C GLY A 548 12.41 -2.66 -13.42
N LEU A 549 13.32 -1.84 -13.97
CA LEU A 549 13.43 -0.39 -13.72
C LEU A 549 12.15 0.39 -14.01
N LEU A 550 11.24 -0.15 -14.83
CA LEU A 550 9.91 0.41 -15.05
C LEU A 550 9.07 0.44 -13.76
N SER A 551 9.16 -0.60 -12.92
CA SER A 551 8.45 -0.68 -11.64
C SER A 551 8.89 0.38 -10.63
N VAL A 552 10.11 0.92 -10.79
CA VAL A 552 10.63 2.05 -10.01
C VAL A 552 9.92 3.34 -10.40
N LEU A 553 9.65 3.54 -11.70
CA LEU A 553 9.01 4.75 -12.23
C LEU A 553 7.49 4.74 -12.08
N THR A 554 6.89 3.56 -11.95
CA THR A 554 5.43 3.37 -11.85
C THR A 554 4.96 3.02 -10.43
N GLU A 555 5.76 3.28 -9.41
CA GLU A 555 5.43 2.98 -8.00
C GLU A 555 4.09 3.56 -7.57
N GLU A 556 3.79 4.77 -8.02
CA GLU A 556 2.58 5.53 -7.62
C GLU A 556 1.34 5.19 -8.46
N VAL A 557 1.49 4.42 -9.54
CA VAL A 557 0.38 4.06 -10.42
C VAL A 557 -0.60 3.15 -9.70
N GLY A 558 -1.87 3.51 -9.72
CA GLY A 558 -2.91 2.84 -8.95
C GLY A 558 -3.08 3.37 -7.52
N SER A 559 -2.21 4.23 -7.00
CA SER A 559 -2.30 4.65 -5.58
C SER A 559 -3.60 5.41 -5.24
N MET A 560 -4.20 6.10 -6.21
CA MET A 560 -5.41 6.88 -5.98
C MET A 560 -6.67 6.02 -5.83
N GLN A 561 -6.65 4.74 -6.21
CA GLN A 561 -7.77 3.82 -6.00
C GLN A 561 -8.22 3.75 -4.54
N PHE A 562 -7.26 3.82 -3.61
CA PHE A 562 -7.49 3.76 -2.16
C PHE A 562 -7.72 5.14 -1.54
N SER A 563 -7.64 6.20 -2.35
CA SER A 563 -7.71 7.58 -1.88
C SER A 563 -9.02 8.26 -2.31
N LEU A 564 -9.73 7.72 -3.29
CA LEU A 564 -11.01 8.25 -3.77
C LEU A 564 -12.14 7.80 -2.84
N MET A 565 -12.89 8.76 -2.30
CA MET A 565 -14.01 8.45 -1.41
C MET A 565 -15.18 7.82 -2.20
N PRO A 566 -15.90 6.83 -1.63
CA PRO A 566 -17.14 6.32 -2.19
C PRO A 566 -18.16 7.45 -2.38
N ARG A 567 -18.98 7.35 -3.44
CA ARG A 567 -19.95 8.38 -3.79
C ARG A 567 -21.31 7.75 -4.12
N PRO A 568 -22.41 8.31 -3.59
CA PRO A 568 -23.76 7.85 -3.94
C PRO A 568 -24.19 8.31 -5.33
N GLU A 569 -23.59 9.39 -5.85
CA GLU A 569 -23.93 10.00 -7.14
C GLU A 569 -22.68 10.17 -8.02
N LYS A 570 -22.87 10.05 -9.35
CA LYS A 570 -21.80 10.31 -10.31
C LYS A 570 -21.45 11.80 -10.31
N PRO A 571 -20.15 12.17 -10.40
CA PRO A 571 -19.76 13.56 -10.52
C PRO A 571 -20.33 14.16 -11.80
N ALA A 572 -20.50 15.49 -11.82
CA ALA A 572 -20.95 16.18 -13.01
C ALA A 572 -20.00 15.92 -14.20
N PRO A 573 -20.50 15.77 -15.44
CA PRO A 573 -19.68 15.35 -16.59
C PRO A 573 -18.43 16.21 -16.84
N GLU A 574 -18.49 17.51 -16.56
CA GLU A 574 -17.37 18.43 -16.66
C GLU A 574 -16.26 18.15 -15.63
N VAL A 575 -16.65 17.80 -14.40
CA VAL A 575 -15.72 17.40 -13.33
C VAL A 575 -15.08 16.07 -13.69
N GLN A 576 -15.89 15.11 -14.16
CA GLN A 576 -15.41 13.81 -14.61
C GLN A 576 -14.38 13.96 -15.73
N LYS A 577 -14.68 14.76 -16.76
CA LYS A 577 -13.76 15.04 -17.87
C LYS A 577 -12.48 15.74 -17.42
N LYS A 578 -12.57 16.67 -16.45
CA LYS A 578 -11.43 17.38 -15.87
C LYS A 578 -10.49 16.43 -15.14
N LEU A 579 -11.03 15.53 -14.30
CA LEU A 579 -10.24 14.55 -13.55
C LEU A 579 -9.72 13.41 -14.42
N ALA A 580 -10.45 13.01 -15.46
CA ALA A 580 -9.98 12.03 -16.45
C ALA A 580 -8.68 12.47 -17.16
N TYR A 581 -8.36 13.77 -17.17
CA TYR A 581 -7.11 14.28 -17.73
C TYR A 581 -5.87 13.77 -16.99
N ILE A 582 -5.96 13.60 -15.66
CA ILE A 582 -4.85 13.12 -14.81
C ILE A 582 -5.02 11.66 -14.37
N LEU A 583 -6.27 11.21 -14.28
CA LEU A 583 -6.67 9.90 -13.75
C LEU A 583 -7.68 9.22 -14.69
N PRO A 584 -7.31 8.99 -15.97
CA PRO A 584 -8.22 8.47 -16.98
C PRO A 584 -8.82 7.10 -16.62
N ASN A 585 -8.06 6.27 -15.88
CA ASN A 585 -8.50 4.95 -15.45
C ASN A 585 -9.66 4.98 -14.44
N TYR A 586 -9.92 6.13 -13.82
CA TYR A 586 -10.93 6.29 -12.77
C TYR A 586 -12.14 7.12 -13.22
N PHE A 587 -12.00 7.90 -14.28
CA PHE A 587 -12.98 8.91 -14.67
C PHE A 587 -13.37 8.88 -16.16
N ASN A 588 -12.85 7.96 -16.98
CA ASN A 588 -13.37 7.80 -18.35
C ASN A 588 -14.74 7.11 -18.36
N GLU A 589 -15.60 7.45 -19.33
CA GLU A 589 -16.98 6.93 -19.45
C GLU A 589 -17.06 5.43 -19.75
N GLU A 590 -15.96 4.80 -20.16
CA GLU A 590 -15.84 3.35 -20.46
C GLU A 590 -15.11 2.55 -19.38
N ALA A 591 -14.69 3.18 -18.28
CA ALA A 591 -13.91 2.54 -17.21
C ALA A 591 -14.78 1.81 -16.19
#